data_AF-A0A3D5KS64-F1
#
_entry.id   AF-A0A3D5KS64-F1
#
_cell.length_a   1.000
_cell.length_b   1.000
_cell.length_c   1.000
_cell.angle_alpha   90.00
_cell.angle_beta   90.00
_cell.angle_gamma   90.00
#
_symmetry.space_group_name_H-M   'P 1'
#
loop_
_entity.id
_entity.type
_entity.pdbx_description
1 polymer ?
#
loop_
_entity_poly.entity_id
_entity_poly.type
_entity_poly.pdbx_seq_one_letter_code
_entity_poly.pdbx_strand_id
1 'polypeptide(L)' 'MPYLSKLEGTFTKYELKHIGNMSSIYGIRFYELLMQWKTAGKREIEINWLKKQFQIEDKYAAIKDLKKYVIDPAIKDIN' A
#
# COMPACT_ATOMS: atom_id res chain seq x y z
N MET A 1 -1.88 -22.57 13.27
CA MET A 1 -1.08 -21.57 12.54
C MET A 1 -0.95 -21.99 11.07
N PRO A 2 -1.71 -21.40 10.13
CA PRO A 2 -1.39 -21.55 8.71
C PRO A 2 -1.54 -20.23 7.96
N TYR A 3 -0.61 -19.29 8.15
CA TYR A 3 -0.51 -18.08 7.30
C TYR A 3 0.70 -18.13 6.35
N LEU A 4 1.67 -19.02 6.62
CA LEU A 4 2.80 -19.22 5.72
C LEU A 4 2.43 -19.99 4.45
N SER A 5 1.52 -20.95 4.53
CA SER A 5 1.19 -21.84 3.40
C SER A 5 0.36 -21.17 2.29
N LYS A 6 -0.10 -19.93 2.49
CA LYS A 6 -0.70 -19.10 1.43
C LYS A 6 0.31 -18.17 0.74
N LEU A 7 1.56 -18.12 1.22
CA LEU A 7 2.61 -17.26 0.65
C LEU A 7 3.06 -17.69 -0.75
N GLU A 8 2.88 -18.95 -1.15
CA GLU A 8 3.33 -19.42 -2.46
C GLU A 8 2.46 -18.92 -3.63
N GLY A 9 1.22 -18.48 -3.37
CA GLY A 9 0.29 -18.05 -4.42
C GLY A 9 0.09 -16.54 -4.58
N THR A 10 0.49 -15.73 -3.61
CA THR A 10 0.23 -14.27 -3.57
C THR A 10 1.50 -13.43 -3.42
N PHE A 11 2.69 -14.00 -3.61
CA PHE A 11 3.83 -13.19 -4.02
C PHE A 11 3.55 -12.74 -5.44
N THR A 12 2.76 -11.68 -5.55
CA THR A 12 2.62 -10.97 -6.80
C THR A 12 4.05 -10.62 -7.24
N LYS A 13 4.42 -11.05 -8.44
CA LYS A 13 5.74 -10.81 -9.05
C LYS A 13 5.93 -9.31 -9.30
N TYR A 14 6.05 -8.51 -8.27
CA TYR A 14 6.62 -7.18 -8.40
C TYR A 14 8.12 -7.31 -8.08
N GLU A 15 8.95 -6.65 -8.88
CA GLU A 15 10.39 -6.87 -8.79
C GLU A 15 10.90 -6.34 -7.45
N LEU A 16 11.57 -7.20 -6.67
CA LEU A 16 12.14 -6.87 -5.35
C LEU A 16 13.01 -5.60 -5.39
N LYS A 17 13.61 -5.31 -6.55
CA LYS A 17 14.39 -4.09 -6.81
C LYS A 17 13.59 -2.80 -6.58
N HIS A 18 12.28 -2.81 -6.81
CA HIS A 18 11.42 -1.64 -6.63
C HIS A 18 11.08 -1.40 -5.16
N ILE A 19 10.84 -2.46 -4.39
CA ILE A 19 10.52 -2.34 -2.98
C ILE A 19 11.75 -2.30 -2.07
N GLY A 20 12.92 -2.73 -2.57
CA GLY A 20 14.14 -2.87 -1.77
C GLY A 20 14.66 -1.56 -1.16
N ASN A 21 14.30 -0.41 -1.75
CA ASN A 21 14.66 0.91 -1.24
C ASN A 21 13.52 1.60 -0.47
N MET A 22 12.34 0.97 -0.38
CA MET A 22 11.20 1.56 0.30
C MET A 22 11.36 1.42 1.81
N SER A 23 11.20 2.52 2.53
CA SER A 23 11.43 2.60 3.97
C SER A 23 10.14 2.46 4.80
N SER A 24 8.99 2.70 4.18
CA SER A 24 7.67 2.63 4.78
C SER A 24 6.90 1.40 4.29
N ILE A 25 6.26 0.71 5.23
CA ILE A 25 5.28 -0.34 4.91
C ILE A 25 4.15 0.18 4.01
N TYR A 26 3.84 1.48 4.09
CA TYR A 26 2.82 2.10 3.25
C TYR A 26 3.30 2.30 1.81
N GLY A 27 4.59 2.57 1.58
CA GLY A 27 5.17 2.62 0.23
C GLY A 27 5.00 1.29 -0.49
N ILE A 28 5.32 0.20 0.19
CA ILE A 28 5.13 -1.16 -0.31
C ILE A 28 3.65 -1.40 -0.63
N ARG A 29 2.73 -1.20 0.33
CA ARG A 29 1.30 -1.45 0.12
C ARG A 29 0.67 -0.61 -0.99
N PHE A 30 1.07 0.65 -1.12
CA PHE A 30 0.61 1.49 -2.23
C PHE A 30 1.18 1.01 -3.56
N TYR A 31 2.44 0.58 -3.62
CA TYR A 31 3.02 0.02 -4.82
C TYR A 31 2.28 -1.25 -5.27
N GLU A 32 1.96 -2.16 -4.34
CA GLU A 32 1.13 -3.34 -4.63
C GLU A 32 -0.23 -2.93 -5.19
N LEU A 33 -0.90 -1.97 -4.54
CA LEU A 33 -2.19 -1.45 -4.97
C LEU A 33 -2.10 -0.81 -6.36
N LEU A 34 -1.07 -0.04 -6.68
CA LEU A 34 -0.91 0.57 -7.99
C LEU A 34 -0.63 -0.47 -9.08
N MET A 35 0.17 -1.49 -8.77
CA MET A 35 0.51 -2.55 -9.70
C MET A 35 -0.70 -3.41 -10.08
N GLN A 36 -1.62 -3.67 -9.14
CA GLN A 36 -2.90 -4.34 -9.41
C GLN A 36 -3.77 -3.58 -10.42
N TRP A 37 -3.61 -2.26 -10.52
CA TRP A 37 -4.43 -1.38 -11.36
C TRP A 37 -3.61 -0.68 -12.45
N LYS A 38 -2.43 -1.22 -12.78
CA LYS A 38 -1.45 -0.58 -13.69
C LYS A 38 -2.05 -0.20 -15.05
N THR A 39 -3.03 -0.95 -15.54
CA THR A 39 -3.67 -0.71 -16.85
C THR A 39 -4.74 0.38 -16.82
N ALA A 40 -5.26 0.75 -15.65
CA ALA A 40 -6.34 1.74 -15.52
C ALA A 40 -5.83 3.20 -15.59
N GLY A 41 -4.53 3.44 -15.34
CA GLY A 41 -3.89 4.76 -15.39
C GLY A 41 -4.23 5.68 -14.22
N LYS A 42 -5.51 5.85 -13.89
CA LYS A 42 -5.99 6.60 -12.71
C LYS A 42 -7.08 5.80 -12.00
N ARG A 43 -7.09 5.89 -10.67
CA ARG A 43 -8.15 5.34 -9.84
C ARG A 43 -8.52 6.32 -8.73
N GLU A 44 -9.80 6.48 -8.49
CA GLU A 44 -10.34 7.18 -7.32
C GLU A 44 -10.85 6.13 -6.34
N ILE A 45 -10.50 6.29 -5.06
CA ILE A 45 -10.88 5.36 -4.00
C ILE A 45 -11.37 6.12 -2.77
N GLU A 46 -12.30 5.50 -2.06
CA GLU A 46 -12.79 6.00 -0.79
C GLU A 46 -11.71 5.90 0.29
N ILE A 47 -11.62 6.92 1.16
CA ILE A 47 -10.65 6.94 2.25
C ILE A 47 -10.90 5.79 3.23
N ASN A 48 -12.18 5.52 3.53
CA ASN A 48 -12.56 4.41 4.40
C ASN A 48 -12.19 3.05 3.78
N TRP A 49 -12.33 2.92 2.46
CA TRP A 49 -11.90 1.72 1.75
C TRP A 49 -10.38 1.54 1.86
N LEU A 50 -9.61 2.60 1.63
CA LEU A 50 -8.16 2.56 1.75
C LEU A 50 -7.72 2.20 3.17
N LYS A 51 -8.32 2.82 4.19
CA LYS A 51 -8.04 2.51 5.59
C LYS A 51 -8.34 1.04 5.91
N LYS A 52 -9.44 0.50 5.38
CA LYS A 52 -9.79 -0.91 5.52
C LYS A 52 -8.80 -1.85 4.84
N GLN A 53 -8.37 -1.53 3.62
CA GLN A 53 -7.33 -2.33 2.95
C GLN A 53 -6.03 -2.34 3.75
N PHE A 54 -5.72 -1.22 4.40
CA PHE A 54 -4.49 -1.07 5.16
C PHE A 54 -4.64 -1.45 6.65
N GLN A 55 -5.82 -1.91 7.08
CA GLN A 55 -6.09 -2.29 8.48
C GLN A 55 -5.77 -1.17 9.48
N ILE A 56 -6.18 0.06 9.13
CA ILE A 56 -5.97 1.29 9.90
C ILE A 56 -7.28 2.10 10.05
N GLU A 57 -8.43 1.43 10.03
CA GLU A 57 -9.77 2.02 10.14
C GLU A 57 -9.88 2.96 11.33
N ASP A 58 -9.38 2.52 12.48
CA ASP A 58 -9.46 3.26 13.74
C ASP A 58 -8.32 4.27 13.94
N LYS A 59 -7.45 4.46 12.94
CA LYS A 59 -6.30 5.38 13.02
C LYS A 59 -6.51 6.62 12.16
N TYR A 60 -5.79 7.68 12.51
CA TYR A 60 -5.70 8.93 11.74
C TYR A 60 -7.08 9.53 11.44
N ALA A 61 -7.83 9.88 12.50
CA ALA A 61 -9.16 10.48 12.37
C ALA A 61 -9.12 11.75 11.50
N ALA A 62 -8.11 12.59 11.70
CA ALA A 62 -7.89 13.75 10.86
C ALA A 62 -7.16 13.38 9.56
N ILE A 63 -7.68 13.84 8.42
CA ILE A 63 -7.09 13.61 7.09
C ILE A 63 -5.64 14.10 6.99
N LYS A 64 -5.29 15.18 7.70
CA LYS A 64 -3.90 15.69 7.74
C LYS A 64 -2.91 14.64 8.26
N ASP A 65 -3.32 13.82 9.23
CA ASP A 65 -2.45 12.80 9.82
C ASP A 65 -2.34 11.60 8.89
N LEU A 66 -3.44 11.22 8.21
CA LEU A 66 -3.40 10.18 7.19
C LEU A 66 -2.46 10.58 6.04
N LYS A 67 -2.50 11.84 5.60
CA LYS A 67 -1.54 12.36 4.61
C LYS A 67 -0.10 12.23 5.10
N LYS A 68 0.20 12.84 6.25
CA LYS A 68 1.55 12.92 6.82
C LYS A 68 2.20 11.56 7.08
N TYR A 69 1.43 10.59 7.60
CA TYR A 69 1.98 9.32 8.08
C TYR A 69 1.79 8.15 7.13
N VAL A 70 0.89 8.25 6.14
CA VAL A 70 0.55 7.14 5.24
C VAL A 70 0.79 7.51 3.78
N ILE A 71 0.25 8.63 3.32
CA ILE A 71 0.28 8.99 1.89
C ILE A 71 1.64 9.59 1.50
N ASP A 72 2.12 10.60 2.21
CA ASP A 72 3.37 11.30 1.87
C ASP A 72 4.59 10.37 1.94
N PRO A 73 4.74 9.49 2.96
CA PRO A 73 5.83 8.52 2.98
C PRO A 73 5.76 7.53 1.81
N ALA A 74 4.56 7.09 1.44
CA ALA A 74 4.40 6.16 0.33
C ALA A 74 4.74 6.81 -1.02
N ILE A 75 4.37 8.07 -1.23
CA ILE A 75 4.75 8.83 -2.42
C ILE A 75 6.28 8.97 -2.50
N LYS A 76 6.93 9.28 -1.36
CA LYS A 76 8.38 9.41 -1.30
C LYS A 76 9.11 8.10 -1.60
N ASP A 77 8.57 6.97 -1.17
CA ASP A 77 9.16 5.65 -1.41
C ASP A 77 9.00 5.19 -2.88
N ILE A 78 7.95 5.64 -3.57
CA ILE A 78 7.62 5.20 -4.94
C ILE A 78 8.32 6.06 -6.02
N ASN A 79 8.54 7.35 -5.75
CA ASN A 79 9.17 8.29 -6.69
C ASN A 79 10.70 8.33 -6.55
#